data_AF-I0ISU1-F1
#
_entry.id   AF-I0ISU1-F1
#
_cell.length_a   1.000
_cell.length_b   1.000
_cell.length_c   1.000
_cell.angle_alpha   90.00
_cell.angle_beta   90.00
_cell.angle_gamma   90.00
#
_symmetry.space_group_name_H-M   'P 1'
#
loop_
_entity.id
_entity.type
_entity.pdbx_description
1 polymer ?
#
loop_
_entity_poly.entity_id
_entity_poly.type
_entity_poly.pdbx_seq_one_letter_code
_entity_poly.pdbx_strand_id
1 'polypeptide(L)'
;QILLVSYKDLKNLTVTTIPAERFLHDGGFDRSGRYFLVAANARHKIAIVDTKEEKLVGVVESQGQTPHPGRGANLVHPKFGPVWATSHLGGETISFIGTDPEKHKDSAWKVVQTVDGQGGGSLF
;
A
#
# COMPACT_ATOMS: atom_id res chain seq x y z
N GLN A 1 -9.99 7.47 -6.87
CA GLN A 1 -10.89 6.32 -6.63
C GLN A 1 -10.21 5.05 -7.13
N ILE A 2 -10.51 3.92 -6.52
CA ILE A 2 -10.03 2.58 -6.93
C ILE A 2 -11.25 1.80 -7.42
N LEU A 3 -11.12 1.11 -8.56
CA LEU A 3 -12.20 0.30 -9.12
C LEU A 3 -11.86 -1.19 -8.95
N LEU A 4 -12.72 -1.91 -8.23
CA LEU A 4 -12.72 -3.37 -8.25
C LEU A 4 -13.74 -3.80 -9.31
N VAL A 5 -13.25 -4.37 -10.40
CA VAL A 5 -14.06 -4.74 -11.56
C VAL A 5 -14.19 -6.25 -11.60
N SER A 6 -15.41 -6.75 -11.43
CA SER A 6 -15.71 -8.17 -11.61
C SER A 6 -15.83 -8.49 -13.09
N TYR A 7 -14.92 -9.31 -13.60
CA TYR A 7 -14.94 -9.80 -14.99
C TYR A 7 -15.73 -11.11 -15.17
N LYS A 8 -16.51 -11.53 -14.16
CA LYS A 8 -17.33 -12.76 -14.23
C LYS A 8 -18.41 -12.70 -15.31
N ASP A 9 -18.96 -11.51 -15.54
CA ASP A 9 -19.92 -11.23 -16.60
C ASP A 9 -19.62 -9.86 -17.21
N LEU A 10 -19.10 -9.85 -18.43
CA LEU A 10 -18.74 -8.62 -19.14
C LEU A 10 -19.95 -7.90 -19.77
N LYS A 11 -21.11 -8.57 -19.85
CA LYS A 11 -22.37 -7.95 -20.33
C LYS A 11 -23.07 -7.23 -19.18
N ASN A 12 -23.03 -7.80 -17.98
CA ASN A 12 -23.62 -7.24 -16.76
C ASN A 12 -22.52 -6.87 -15.75
N LEU A 13 -21.67 -5.91 -16.15
CA LEU A 13 -20.46 -5.58 -15.42
C LEU A 13 -20.76 -5.10 -13.99
N THR A 14 -20.18 -5.77 -12.99
CA THR A 14 -20.22 -5.33 -11.59
C THR A 14 -18.95 -4.58 -11.26
N VAL A 15 -19.09 -3.34 -10.78
CA VAL A 15 -17.98 -2.47 -10.39
C VAL A 15 -18.20 -1.91 -9.00
N THR A 16 -17.26 -2.16 -8.09
CA THR A 16 -17.21 -1.51 -6.78
C THR A 16 -16.26 -0.31 -6.87
N THR A 17 -16.80 0.90 -6.70
CA THR A 17 -16.02 2.15 -6.71
C THR A 17 -15.66 2.54 -5.29
N ILE A 18 -14.36 2.52 -4.97
CA ILE A 18 -13.86 2.83 -3.64
C ILE A 18 -13.28 4.26 -3.62
N PRO A 19 -13.84 5.19 -2.83
CA PRO A 19 -13.19 6.44 -2.50
C PRO A 19 -11.90 6.15 -1.74
N ALA A 20 -10.78 6.72 -2.20
CA ALA A 20 -9.47 6.56 -1.57
C ALA A 20 -8.84 7.95 -1.43
N GLU A 21 -7.72 8.19 -2.10
CA GLU A 21 -7.06 9.49 -2.15
C GLU A 21 -6.89 9.94 -3.62
N ARG A 22 -6.59 11.22 -3.85
CA ARG A 22 -6.21 11.75 -5.17
C ARG A 22 -4.77 11.37 -5.51
N PHE A 23 -4.44 11.37 -6.81
CA PHE A 23 -3.09 11.06 -7.31
C PHE A 23 -2.61 9.64 -6.98
N LEU A 24 -3.52 8.67 -7.07
CA LEU A 24 -3.15 7.26 -7.07
C LEU A 24 -2.26 6.97 -8.28
N HIS A 25 -1.21 6.17 -8.08
CA HIS A 25 -0.21 5.87 -9.10
C HIS A 25 0.03 4.37 -9.21
N ASP A 26 0.94 3.84 -8.39
CA ASP A 26 1.41 2.46 -8.40
C ASP A 26 1.27 1.82 -7.02
N GLY A 27 1.31 0.49 -6.99
CA GLY A 27 1.03 -0.30 -5.80
C GLY A 27 1.12 -1.79 -6.05
N GLY A 28 1.02 -2.57 -4.97
CA GLY A 28 1.02 -4.02 -5.04
C GLY A 28 0.31 -4.67 -3.88
N PHE A 29 0.16 -5.98 -3.99
CA PHE A 29 -0.47 -6.77 -2.94
C PHE A 29 0.51 -7.00 -1.79
N ASP A 30 -0.05 -7.06 -0.58
CA ASP A 30 0.63 -7.65 0.56
C ASP A 30 0.97 -9.12 0.29
N ARG A 31 1.80 -9.71 1.15
CA ARG A 31 2.26 -11.10 1.03
C ARG A 31 1.11 -12.12 0.92
N SER A 32 -0.03 -11.87 1.55
CA SER A 32 -1.19 -12.78 1.51
C SER A 32 -1.96 -12.72 0.18
N GLY A 33 -1.76 -11.67 -0.63
CA GLY A 33 -2.52 -11.44 -1.85
C GLY A 33 -3.91 -10.85 -1.62
N ARG A 34 -4.24 -10.43 -0.39
CA ARG A 34 -5.59 -9.94 -0.01
C ARG A 34 -5.70 -8.42 0.01
N TYR A 35 -4.64 -7.76 0.45
CA TYR A 35 -4.66 -6.31 0.65
C TYR A 35 -3.85 -5.65 -0.44
N PHE A 36 -4.46 -4.71 -1.15
CA PHE A 36 -3.78 -3.91 -2.16
C PHE A 36 -3.34 -2.58 -1.55
N LEU A 37 -2.03 -2.35 -1.53
CA LEU A 37 -1.41 -1.12 -1.05
C LEU A 37 -0.99 -0.28 -2.27
N VAL A 38 -1.48 0.95 -2.35
CA VAL A 38 -1.27 1.83 -3.50
C VAL A 38 -0.89 3.24 -3.06
N ALA A 39 0.14 3.79 -3.70
CA ALA A 39 0.63 5.13 -3.43
C ALA A 39 -0.30 6.19 -4.00
N ALA A 40 -0.69 7.13 -3.14
CA ALA A 40 -1.19 8.44 -3.52
C ALA A 40 0.00 9.43 -3.50
N ASN A 41 0.87 9.31 -4.50
CA ASN A 41 2.26 9.78 -4.43
C ASN A 41 2.38 11.30 -4.14
N ALA A 42 1.66 12.14 -4.87
CA ALA A 42 1.65 13.59 -4.69
C ALA A 42 0.96 14.05 -3.39
N ARG A 43 0.40 13.11 -2.62
CA ARG A 43 -0.16 13.33 -1.28
C ARG A 43 0.68 12.69 -0.17
N HIS A 44 1.79 12.02 -0.51
CA HIS A 44 2.69 11.38 0.45
C HIS A 44 2.03 10.29 1.30
N LYS A 45 1.00 9.65 0.74
CA LYS A 45 0.15 8.67 1.43
C LYS A 45 0.11 7.33 0.71
N ILE A 46 -0.24 6.28 1.46
CA ILE A 46 -0.56 4.95 0.95
C ILE A 46 -2.02 4.64 1.29
N ALA A 47 -2.83 4.32 0.28
CA ALA A 47 -4.18 3.79 0.48
C ALA A 47 -4.13 2.26 0.51
N ILE A 48 -4.94 1.65 1.38
CA ILE A 48 -4.97 0.21 1.59
C ILE A 48 -6.40 -0.28 1.34
N VAL A 49 -6.57 -1.24 0.43
CA VAL A 49 -7.86 -1.84 0.08
C VAL A 49 -7.87 -3.31 0.47
N ASP A 50 -8.93 -3.76 1.15
CA ASP A 50 -9.22 -5.18 1.34
C ASP A 50 -9.99 -5.66 0.11
N THR A 51 -9.34 -6.46 -0.75
CA THR A 51 -9.97 -6.91 -2.00
C THR A 51 -10.96 -8.05 -1.78
N LYS A 52 -10.95 -8.69 -0.60
CA LYS A 52 -11.94 -9.70 -0.24
C LYS A 52 -13.25 -9.05 0.22
N GLU A 53 -13.14 -7.99 1.00
CA GLU A 53 -14.29 -7.25 1.54
C GLU A 53 -14.70 -6.05 0.66
N GLU A 54 -14.00 -5.85 -0.46
CA GLU A 54 -14.22 -4.80 -1.45
C GLU A 54 -14.30 -3.38 -0.85
N LYS A 55 -13.46 -3.07 0.14
CA LYS A 55 -13.52 -1.80 0.88
C LYS A 55 -12.16 -1.19 1.17
N LEU A 56 -12.14 0.13 1.34
CA LEU A 56 -10.99 0.84 1.88
C LEU A 56 -10.78 0.43 3.34
N VAL A 57 -9.57 -0.01 3.66
CA VAL A 57 -9.13 -0.23 5.05
C VAL A 57 -8.75 1.09 5.69
N GLY A 58 -7.97 1.91 4.97
CA GLY A 58 -7.53 3.22 5.42
C GLY A 58 -6.56 3.88 4.45
N VAL A 59 -6.18 5.11 4.79
CA VAL A 59 -5.13 5.87 4.10
C VAL A 59 -4.13 6.32 5.16
N VAL A 60 -2.85 6.01 4.96
CA VAL A 60 -1.79 6.26 5.95
C VAL A 60 -0.72 7.16 5.36
N GLU A 61 -0.17 8.05 6.18
CA GLU A 61 1.02 8.83 5.81
C GLU A 61 2.21 7.90 5.61
N SER A 62 2.92 8.07 4.49
CA SER A 62 4.06 7.22 4.13
C SER A 62 5.31 7.54 4.93
N GLN A 63 5.35 8.66 5.67
CA GLN A 63 6.52 9.16 6.41
C GLN A 63 7.74 9.50 5.52
N GLY A 64 7.52 9.67 4.21
CA GLY A 64 8.48 10.23 3.28
C GLY A 64 7.79 11.05 2.20
N GLN A 65 8.56 11.63 1.26
CA GLN A 65 8.01 12.46 0.19
C GLN A 65 7.90 11.69 -1.12
N THR A 66 6.70 11.68 -1.70
CA THR A 66 6.42 11.04 -3.00
C THR A 66 6.75 9.55 -2.99
N PRO A 67 6.00 8.72 -2.22
CA PRO A 67 6.18 7.28 -2.22
C PRO A 67 6.00 6.73 -3.64
N HIS A 68 6.93 5.88 -4.06
CA HIS A 68 6.96 5.31 -5.41
C HIS A 68 7.37 3.83 -5.35
N PRO A 69 6.46 2.95 -4.92
CA PRO A 69 6.79 1.56 -4.60
C PRO A 69 7.06 0.66 -5.81
N GLY A 70 6.63 1.02 -7.01
CA GLY A 70 6.31 0.04 -8.03
C GLY A 70 5.23 -0.91 -7.51
N ARG A 71 5.59 -2.18 -7.27
CA ARG A 71 4.72 -3.17 -6.58
C ARG A 71 4.99 -3.24 -5.06
N GLY A 72 6.04 -2.56 -4.61
CA GLY A 72 6.60 -2.65 -3.27
C GLY A 72 7.29 -3.99 -2.99
N ALA A 73 7.80 -4.12 -1.77
CA ALA A 73 8.51 -5.32 -1.31
C ALA A 73 7.85 -5.90 -0.06
N ASN A 74 7.53 -7.19 -0.11
CA ASN A 74 6.96 -7.91 1.03
C ASN A 74 8.06 -8.61 1.83
N LEU A 75 8.11 -8.38 3.13
CA LEU A 75 9.13 -8.92 4.05
C LEU A 75 8.47 -9.43 5.33
N VAL A 76 9.18 -10.29 6.07
CA VAL A 76 8.81 -10.64 7.45
C VAL A 76 9.79 -9.92 8.36
N HIS A 77 9.33 -8.84 8.99
CA HIS A 77 10.11 -8.07 9.93
C HIS A 77 10.26 -8.84 11.25
N PRO A 78 11.48 -8.97 11.82
CA PRO A 78 11.71 -9.78 13.01
C PRO A 78 10.91 -9.33 14.24
N LYS A 79 10.55 -8.04 14.32
CA LYS A 79 9.78 -7.45 15.43
C LYS A 79 8.29 -7.26 15.11
N PHE A 80 7.94 -6.97 13.86
CA PHE A 80 6.60 -6.47 13.49
C PHE A 80 5.80 -7.48 12.66
N GLY A 81 6.39 -8.63 12.33
CA GLY A 81 5.75 -9.61 11.46
C GLY A 81 5.72 -9.17 10.00
N PRO A 82 4.72 -9.61 9.21
CA PRO A 82 4.60 -9.24 7.81
C PRO A 82 4.50 -7.72 7.60
N VAL A 83 5.36 -7.21 6.72
CA VAL A 83 5.38 -5.80 6.30
C VAL A 83 5.47 -5.70 4.78
N TRP A 84 4.96 -4.59 4.26
CA TRP A 84 5.13 -4.14 2.88
C TRP A 84 5.93 -2.84 2.87
N ALA A 85 6.94 -2.73 2.00
CA ALA A 85 7.87 -1.61 1.97
C ALA A 85 7.77 -0.78 0.69
N THR A 86 7.97 0.54 0.84
CA THR A 86 8.07 1.52 -0.25
C THR A 86 9.26 2.45 -0.04
N SER A 87 9.96 2.77 -1.12
CA SER A 87 10.89 3.90 -1.22
C SER A 87 10.15 5.19 -1.58
N HIS A 88 10.89 6.29 -1.66
CA HIS A 88 10.37 7.64 -1.88
C HIS A 88 11.22 8.36 -2.92
N LEU A 89 10.60 8.96 -3.95
CA LEU A 89 11.35 9.75 -4.93
C LEU A 89 11.91 11.04 -4.35
N GLY A 90 11.22 11.60 -3.35
CA GLY A 90 11.59 12.88 -2.72
C GLY A 90 12.65 12.77 -1.62
N GLY A 91 13.21 11.60 -1.35
CA GLY A 91 14.25 11.43 -0.32
C GLY A 91 14.69 9.98 -0.11
N GLU A 92 15.64 9.77 0.78
CA GLU A 92 16.27 8.46 1.02
C GLU A 92 15.42 7.50 1.88
N THR A 93 14.27 7.96 2.37
CA THR A 93 13.42 7.21 3.28
C THR A 93 12.85 5.95 2.62
N ILE A 94 12.89 4.83 3.35
CA ILE A 94 12.16 3.60 3.07
C ILE A 94 11.22 3.34 4.25
N SER A 95 9.94 3.17 3.96
CA SER A 95 8.91 2.95 4.98
C SER A 95 8.37 1.54 4.93
N PHE A 96 8.26 0.92 6.11
CA PHE A 96 7.68 -0.41 6.30
C PHE A 96 6.29 -0.28 6.91
N ILE A 97 5.28 -0.81 6.24
CA ILE A 97 3.88 -0.80 6.69
C ILE A 97 3.49 -2.22 7.13
N GLY A 98 2.95 -2.38 8.33
CA GLY A 98 2.46 -3.67 8.81
C GLY A 98 1.22 -4.14 8.05
N THR A 99 1.18 -5.40 7.64
CA THR A 99 0.12 -5.95 6.76
C THR A 99 -0.64 -7.15 7.34
N ASP A 100 -0.44 -7.48 8.62
CA ASP A 100 -1.09 -8.62 9.29
C ASP A 100 -2.06 -8.16 10.39
N PRO A 101 -3.33 -7.84 10.05
CA PRO A 101 -4.35 -7.43 11.00
C PRO A 101 -4.85 -8.57 11.91
N GLU A 102 -4.46 -9.83 11.69
CA GLU A 102 -4.94 -10.95 12.49
C GLU A 102 -4.01 -11.23 13.66
N LYS A 103 -2.70 -11.39 13.39
CA LYS A 103 -1.70 -11.77 14.41
C LYS A 103 -0.87 -10.59 14.91
N HIS A 104 -0.76 -9.51 14.14
CA HIS A 104 0.06 -8.33 14.47
C HIS A 104 -0.78 -7.04 14.49
N LYS A 105 -1.96 -7.10 15.14
CA LYS A 105 -2.97 -6.04 15.21
C LYS A 105 -2.42 -4.65 15.54
N ASP A 106 -1.48 -4.56 16.47
CA ASP A 106 -0.91 -3.28 16.90
C ASP A 106 -0.08 -2.60 15.81
N SER A 107 0.47 -3.40 14.89
CA SER A 107 1.32 -2.98 13.77
C SER A 107 0.56 -2.81 12.46
N ALA A 108 -0.60 -3.45 12.32
CA ALA A 108 -1.36 -3.45 11.08
C ALA A 108 -1.78 -2.04 10.64
N TRP A 109 -1.55 -1.74 9.36
CA TRP A 109 -1.93 -0.48 8.71
C TRP A 109 -1.27 0.75 9.34
N LYS A 110 -0.05 0.59 9.82
CA LYS A 110 0.80 1.68 10.32
C LYS A 110 2.18 1.57 9.70
N VAL A 111 2.83 2.71 9.48
CA VAL A 111 4.27 2.73 9.25
C VAL A 111 4.94 2.35 10.57
N VAL A 112 5.54 1.17 10.62
CA VAL A 112 6.13 0.58 11.84
C VAL A 112 7.62 0.89 11.97
N GLN A 113 8.27 1.20 10.86
CA GLN A 113 9.67 1.59 10.82
C GLN A 113 9.94 2.43 9.57
N THR A 114 10.85 3.38 9.71
CA THR A 114 11.52 4.05 8.61
C THR A 114 13.03 3.79 8.70
N VAL A 115 13.69 3.70 7.55
CA VAL A 115 15.15 3.67 7.45
C VAL A 115 15.58 4.56 6.30
N ASP A 116 16.83 5.04 6.34
CA ASP A 116 17.45 5.68 5.18
C ASP A 116 18.10 4.61 4.29
N GLY A 117 17.96 4.75 2.98
CA GLY A 117 18.53 3.85 1.99
C GLY A 117 18.61 4.49 0.62
N GLN A 118 19.06 3.72 -0.37
CA GLN A 118 19.16 4.18 -1.77
C GLN A 118 17.78 4.25 -2.47
N GLY A 119 16.79 4.87 -1.82
CA GLY A 119 15.44 5.08 -2.38
C GLY A 119 15.29 6.40 -3.14
N GLY A 120 16.09 7.41 -2.81
CA GLY A 120 15.97 8.76 -3.36
C GLY A 120 16.19 8.79 -4.87
N GLY A 121 15.17 9.25 -5.61
CA GLY A 121 15.19 9.29 -7.07
C GLY A 121 15.19 7.93 -7.77
N SER A 122 15.13 6.80 -7.04
CA SER A 122 15.00 5.48 -7.66
C SER A 122 13.56 5.25 -8.09
N LEU A 123 13.38 4.76 -9.32
CA LEU A 123 12.06 4.39 -9.82
C LEU A 123 11.55 3.07 -9.21
N PHE A 124 12.44 2.20 -8.70
CA PHE A 124 12.14 0.91 -8.06
C PHE A 124 13.20 0.52 -7.02
#